data_AF-A0A966B841-F1
#
_entry.id   AF-A0A966B841-F1
#
_cell.length_a   1.000
_cell.length_b   1.000
_cell.length_c   1.000
_cell.angle_alpha   90.00
_cell.angle_beta   90.00
_cell.angle_gamma   90.00
#
_symmetry.space_group_name_H-M   'P 1'
#
loop_
_entity.id
_entity.type
_entity.pdbx_description
1 polymer ?
#
loop_
_entity_poly.entity_id
_entity_poly.type
_entity_poly.pdbx_seq_one_letter_code
_entity_poly.pdbx_strand_id
1 'polypeptide(L)'
;MSDTVWINQRQPQTLYISQFLLYFSAVISIFDQPPTGVFSNFVIRNGLLILIVFGSAGGAFGIANNKRLGYILGIVAAIAPFAIRFELARQIDIGFAIEWNIIGGMFDVALIAALVHPMSRNYQKIWFR
;
A
#
# COMPACT_ATOMS: atom_id res chain seq x y z
N MET A 1 19.23 -2.62 -23.29
CA MET A 1 17.97 -3.25 -22.84
C MET A 1 17.83 -2.94 -21.36
N SER A 2 16.87 -2.09 -20.97
CA SER A 2 16.57 -1.93 -19.55
C SER A 2 15.73 -3.14 -19.14
N ASP A 3 16.33 -4.10 -18.44
CA ASP A 3 15.63 -5.28 -17.96
C ASP A 3 14.74 -4.90 -16.76
N THR A 4 13.70 -4.11 -17.03
CA THR A 4 12.71 -3.76 -16.02
C THR A 4 11.79 -4.94 -15.81
N VAL A 5 11.65 -5.36 -14.55
CA VAL A 5 10.80 -6.47 -14.16
C VAL A 5 9.60 -5.96 -13.38
N TRP A 6 8.44 -6.59 -13.61
CA TRP A 6 7.21 -6.26 -12.87
C TRP A 6 7.16 -6.95 -11.50
N ILE A 7 7.72 -8.16 -11.43
CA ILE A 7 7.78 -8.99 -10.23
C ILE A 7 9.17 -9.61 -10.16
N ASN A 8 9.81 -9.52 -9.01
CA ASN A 8 11.16 -10.06 -8.81
C ASN A 8 11.16 -11.27 -7.86
N GLN A 9 11.30 -12.47 -8.43
CA GLN A 9 11.35 -13.75 -7.71
C GLN A 9 12.68 -13.99 -6.97
N ARG A 10 13.71 -13.18 -7.21
CA ARG A 10 15.02 -13.32 -6.53
C ARG A 10 15.05 -12.63 -5.17
N GLN A 11 13.96 -11.95 -4.79
CA GLN A 11 13.81 -11.30 -3.51
C GLN A 11 13.39 -12.29 -2.41
N PRO A 12 13.58 -11.95 -1.12
CA PRO A 12 13.09 -12.76 -0.03
C PRO A 12 11.57 -12.94 -0.14
N GLN A 13 11.08 -14.11 0.31
CA GLN A 13 9.66 -14.46 0.25
C GLN A 13 8.73 -13.35 0.78
N THR A 14 9.12 -12.68 1.87
CA THR A 14 8.35 -11.58 2.47
C THR A 14 8.23 -10.35 1.56
N LEU A 15 9.31 -9.98 0.88
CA LEU A 15 9.33 -8.85 -0.05
C LEU A 15 8.64 -9.19 -1.38
N TYR A 16 8.74 -10.46 -1.80
CA TYR A 16 7.96 -10.98 -2.92
C TYR A 16 6.46 -10.91 -2.64
N ILE A 17 6.00 -11.44 -1.50
CA ILE A 17 4.59 -11.34 -1.08
C ILE A 17 4.14 -9.88 -1.01
N SER A 18 5.00 -8.98 -0.50
CA SER A 18 4.70 -7.55 -0.44
C SER A 18 4.41 -6.93 -1.82
N GLN A 19 5.14 -7.32 -2.87
CA GLN A 19 4.86 -6.84 -4.24
C GLN A 19 3.48 -7.30 -4.71
N PHE A 20 3.12 -8.57 -4.48
CA PHE A 20 1.79 -9.07 -4.83
C PHE A 20 0.69 -8.34 -4.08
N LEU A 21 0.87 -8.15 -2.78
CA LEU A 21 -0.09 -7.42 -1.95
C LEU A 21 -0.24 -5.97 -2.41
N LEU A 22 0.84 -5.27 -2.77
CA LEU A 22 0.76 -3.91 -3.31
C LEU A 22 -0.01 -3.85 -4.65
N TYR A 23 0.28 -4.75 -5.60
CA TYR A 23 -0.49 -4.80 -6.84
C TYR A 23 -1.95 -5.16 -6.60
N PHE A 24 -2.21 -6.09 -5.70
CA PHE A 24 -3.56 -6.49 -5.32
C PHE A 24 -4.33 -5.32 -4.68
N SER A 25 -3.74 -4.65 -3.69
CA SER A 25 -4.31 -3.45 -3.06
C SER A 25 -4.58 -2.35 -4.08
N ALA A 26 -3.68 -2.14 -5.06
CA ALA A 26 -3.90 -1.18 -6.14
C ALA A 26 -5.17 -1.50 -6.94
N VAL A 27 -5.39 -2.77 -7.30
CA VAL A 27 -6.58 -3.19 -8.06
C VAL A 27 -7.84 -3.09 -7.21
N ILE A 28 -7.82 -3.57 -5.96
CA ILE A 28 -8.99 -3.56 -5.08
C ILE A 28 -9.43 -2.13 -4.75
N SER A 29 -8.48 -1.22 -4.51
CA SER A 29 -8.78 0.19 -4.19
C SER A 29 -9.49 0.97 -5.30
N ILE A 30 -9.52 0.45 -6.53
CA ILE A 30 -10.34 1.02 -7.61
C ILE A 30 -11.83 0.82 -7.30
N PHE A 31 -12.18 -0.34 -6.74
CA PHE A 31 -13.55 -0.73 -6.42
C PHE A 31 -13.96 -0.35 -4.98
N ASP A 32 -13.00 -0.39 -4.05
CA ASP A 32 -13.21 -0.08 -2.64
C ASP A 32 -13.14 1.43 -2.36
N GLN A 33 -14.15 2.15 -2.84
CA GLN A 33 -14.27 3.59 -2.62
C GLN A 33 -14.76 3.87 -1.19
N PRO A 34 -14.16 4.84 -0.47
CA PRO A 34 -14.63 5.24 0.84
C PRO A 34 -16.05 5.84 0.77
N PRO A 35 -16.85 5.74 1.84
CA PRO A 35 -18.18 6.32 1.89
C PRO A 35 -18.17 7.80 1.52
N THR A 36 -19.25 8.26 0.86
CA THR A 36 -19.41 9.67 0.52
C THR A 36 -19.47 10.51 1.79
N GLY A 37 -18.56 11.47 1.94
CA GLY A 37 -18.51 12.38 3.09
C GLY A 37 -17.29 12.26 3.99
N VAL A 38 -16.51 11.16 3.90
CA VAL A 38 -15.31 10.96 4.75
C VAL A 38 -14.30 12.10 4.57
N PHE A 39 -14.08 12.54 3.34
CA PHE A 39 -13.30 13.74 3.05
C PHE A 39 -14.17 14.75 2.31
N SER A 40 -14.52 15.85 2.98
CA SER A 40 -15.27 16.96 2.37
C SER A 40 -14.45 17.67 1.29
N ASN A 41 -13.12 17.69 1.44
CA ASN A 41 -12.21 18.27 0.45
C ASN A 41 -11.94 17.29 -0.70
N PHE A 42 -12.40 17.66 -1.90
CA PHE A 42 -12.22 16.90 -3.12
C PHE A 42 -10.76 16.58 -3.44
N VAL A 43 -9.84 17.52 -3.22
CA VAL A 43 -8.41 17.36 -3.55
C VAL A 43 -7.78 16.31 -2.63
N ILE A 44 -8.10 16.35 -1.33
CA ILE A 44 -7.58 15.39 -0.35
C ILE A 44 -8.10 13.99 -0.67
N ARG A 45 -9.42 13.87 -0.92
CA ARG A 45 -10.05 12.57 -1.23
C ARG A 45 -9.40 11.91 -2.45
N ASN A 46 -9.34 12.62 -3.57
CA ASN A 46 -8.82 12.05 -4.81
C ASN A 46 -7.30 11.88 -4.76
N GLY A 47 -6.57 12.80 -4.11
CA GLY A 47 -5.13 12.67 -3.90
C GLY A 47 -4.78 11.39 -3.13
N LEU A 48 -5.55 11.07 -2.09
CA LEU A 48 -5.34 9.86 -1.30
C LEU A 48 -5.67 8.58 -2.09
N LEU A 49 -6.76 8.57 -2.86
CA LEU A 49 -7.11 7.44 -3.74
C LEU A 49 -6.06 7.22 -4.83
N ILE A 50 -5.58 8.30 -5.45
CA ILE A 50 -4.49 8.25 -6.44
C ILE A 50 -3.22 7.70 -5.80
N LEU A 51 -2.89 8.13 -4.58
CA LEU A 51 -1.73 7.61 -3.83
C LEU A 51 -1.89 6.12 -3.51
N ILE A 52 -3.08 5.65 -3.12
CA ILE A 52 -3.29 4.22 -2.85
C ILE A 52 -3.16 3.41 -4.13
N VAL A 53 -3.82 3.80 -5.22
CA VAL A 53 -3.81 3.05 -6.49
C VAL A 53 -2.41 3.10 -7.14
N PHE A 54 -1.96 4.30 -7.50
CA PHE A 54 -0.72 4.48 -8.25
C PHE A 54 0.52 4.39 -7.37
N GLY A 55 0.43 4.78 -6.10
CA GLY A 55 1.53 4.60 -5.16
C GLY A 55 1.74 3.12 -4.82
N SER A 56 0.69 2.31 -4.71
CA SER A 56 0.87 0.86 -4.50
C SER A 56 1.42 0.18 -5.75
N ALA A 57 0.85 0.44 -6.93
CA ALA A 57 1.35 -0.13 -8.19
C ALA A 57 2.79 0.33 -8.50
N GLY A 58 3.07 1.63 -8.36
CA GLY A 58 4.40 2.20 -8.56
C GLY A 58 5.40 1.76 -7.49
N GLY A 59 4.93 1.57 -6.25
CA GLY A 59 5.72 1.01 -5.16
C GLY A 59 6.14 -0.43 -5.43
N ALA A 60 5.19 -1.28 -5.85
CA ALA A 60 5.46 -2.67 -6.23
C ALA A 60 6.46 -2.74 -7.39
N PHE A 61 6.23 -1.96 -8.44
CA PHE A 61 7.13 -1.88 -9.60
C PHE A 61 8.52 -1.39 -9.20
N GLY A 62 8.62 -0.36 -8.37
CA GLY A 62 9.90 0.14 -7.89
C GLY A 62 10.63 -0.87 -7.00
N ILE A 63 9.91 -1.61 -6.15
CA ILE A 63 10.44 -2.72 -5.36
C ILE A 63 10.98 -3.82 -6.26
N ALA A 64 10.24 -4.23 -7.31
CA ALA A 64 10.69 -5.24 -8.27
C ALA A 64 12.03 -4.86 -8.92
N ASN A 65 12.21 -3.57 -9.18
CA ASN A 65 13.42 -2.99 -9.80
C ASN A 65 14.47 -2.50 -8.78
N ASN A 66 14.38 -2.92 -7.51
CA ASN A 66 15.31 -2.59 -6.42
C ASN A 66 15.55 -1.08 -6.24
N LYS A 67 14.51 -0.25 -6.42
CA LYS A 67 14.56 1.20 -6.23
C LYS A 67 14.19 1.58 -4.82
N ARG A 68 15.05 2.33 -4.13
CA ARG A 68 14.79 2.81 -2.76
C ARG A 68 13.53 3.68 -2.70
N LEU A 69 13.33 4.54 -3.69
CA LEU A 69 12.12 5.37 -3.80
C LEU A 69 10.85 4.52 -3.97
N GLY A 70 10.93 3.40 -4.69
CA GLY A 70 9.81 2.46 -4.83
C GLY A 70 9.41 1.82 -3.50
N TYR A 71 10.40 1.43 -2.69
CA TYR A 71 10.13 0.90 -1.35
C TYR A 71 9.46 1.93 -0.43
N ILE A 72 9.96 3.17 -0.44
CA ILE A 72 9.36 4.25 0.36
C ILE A 72 7.93 4.54 -0.12
N LEU A 73 7.73 4.62 -1.43
CA LEU A 73 6.41 4.82 -2.03
C LEU A 73 5.43 3.70 -1.65
N GLY A 74 5.87 2.45 -1.69
CA GLY A 74 5.07 1.29 -1.27
C GLY A 74 4.69 1.34 0.21
N ILE A 75 5.59 1.78 1.10
CA ILE A 75 5.27 1.98 2.52
C ILE A 75 4.24 3.09 2.69
N VAL A 76 4.44 4.24 2.04
CA VAL A 76 3.53 5.38 2.15
C VAL A 76 2.14 5.00 1.63
N ALA A 77 2.07 4.30 0.50
CA ALA A 77 0.81 3.83 -0.07
C ALA A 77 0.13 2.78 0.83
N ALA A 78 0.89 1.87 1.45
CA ALA A 78 0.33 0.88 2.39
C ALA A 78 -0.23 1.50 3.67
N ILE A 79 0.27 2.67 4.09
CA ILE A 79 -0.22 3.40 5.27
C ILE A 79 -1.43 4.28 4.93
N ALA A 80 -1.58 4.72 3.68
CA ALA A 80 -2.64 5.64 3.27
C ALA A 80 -4.08 5.17 3.59
N PRO A 81 -4.47 3.89 3.45
CA PRO A 81 -5.80 3.42 3.83
C PRO A 81 -6.14 3.65 5.31
N PHE A 82 -5.14 3.67 6.19
CA PHE A 82 -5.36 3.94 7.61
C PHE A 82 -5.78 5.39 7.88
N ALA A 83 -5.40 6.34 7.01
CA ALA A 83 -5.90 7.71 7.11
C ALA A 83 -7.40 7.78 6.85
N ILE A 84 -7.93 6.97 5.93
CA ILE A 84 -9.38 6.84 5.68
C ILE A 84 -10.08 6.29 6.92
N ARG A 85 -9.56 5.19 7.49
CA ARG A 85 -10.12 4.55 8.69
C ARG A 85 -10.09 5.48 9.90
N PHE A 86 -9.00 6.21 10.07
CA PHE A 86 -8.88 7.19 11.14
C PHE A 86 -9.93 8.29 11.01
N GLU A 87 -10.15 8.81 9.80
CA GLU A 87 -11.15 9.85 9.58
C GLU A 87 -12.58 9.32 9.76
N LEU A 88 -12.85 8.08 9.35
CA LEU A 88 -14.12 7.39 9.63
C LEU A 88 -14.37 7.24 11.14
N ALA A 89 -13.34 6.83 11.89
CA ALA A 89 -13.43 6.69 13.34
C ALA A 89 -13.66 8.03 14.05
N ARG A 90 -13.10 9.12 13.51
CA ARG A 90 -13.26 10.48 14.04
C ARG A 90 -14.66 11.04 13.80
N GLN A 91 -15.29 10.74 12.66
CA GLN A 91 -16.58 11.31 12.26
C GLN A 91 -17.78 10.51 12.76
N ILE A 92 -17.66 9.18 12.83
CA ILE A 92 -18.79 8.28 13.11
C ILE A 92 -18.53 7.54 14.42
N ASP A 93 -17.73 6.47 14.36
CA ASP A 93 -17.30 5.65 15.50
C ASP A 93 -16.21 4.67 15.05
N ILE A 94 -15.43 4.15 16.00
CA ILE A 94 -14.37 3.16 15.76
C ILE A 94 -14.94 1.84 15.19
N GLY A 95 -16.11 1.39 15.66
CA GLY A 95 -16.74 0.16 15.17
C GLY A 95 -17.04 0.23 13.67
N PHE A 96 -17.63 1.33 13.23
CA PHE A 96 -17.93 1.56 11.81
C PHE A 96 -16.65 1.59 10.95
N ALA A 97 -15.58 2.22 11.44
CA ALA A 97 -14.31 2.30 10.72
C ALA A 97 -13.63 0.93 10.53
N ILE A 98 -13.83 0.00 11.46
CA ILE A 98 -13.33 -1.37 11.37
C ILE A 98 -14.21 -2.19 10.41
N GLU A 99 -15.53 -2.10 10.57
CA GLU A 99 -16.51 -2.90 9.83
C GLU A 99 -16.62 -2.53 8.35
N TRP A 100 -16.40 -1.27 7.98
CA TRP A 100 -16.53 -0.79 6.61
C TRP A 100 -15.78 -1.64 5.58
N ASN A 101 -14.55 -2.05 5.90
CA ASN A 101 -13.78 -2.97 5.08
C ASN A 101 -12.82 -3.82 5.92
N ILE A 102 -13.35 -4.86 6.56
CA ILE A 102 -12.56 -5.77 7.42
C ILE A 102 -11.49 -6.49 6.60
N ILE A 103 -11.87 -7.07 5.47
CA ILE A 103 -10.98 -7.89 4.63
C ILE A 103 -9.82 -7.06 4.08
N GLY A 104 -10.12 -5.90 3.49
CA GLY A 104 -9.09 -4.98 3.01
C GLY A 104 -8.17 -4.51 4.14
N GLY A 105 -8.72 -4.29 5.33
CA GLY A 105 -7.92 -3.89 6.51
C GLY A 105 -6.94 -4.95 6.94
N MET A 106 -7.32 -6.23 6.87
CA MET A 106 -6.41 -7.34 7.12
C MET A 106 -5.27 -7.37 6.09
N PHE A 107 -5.57 -7.12 4.81
CA PHE A 107 -4.54 -7.02 3.77
C PHE A 107 -3.61 -5.83 3.97
N ASP A 108 -4.14 -4.67 4.37
CA ASP A 108 -3.35 -3.46 4.66
C ASP A 108 -2.36 -3.72 5.81
N VAL A 109 -2.82 -4.35 6.89
CA VAL A 109 -1.97 -4.73 8.04
C VAL A 109 -0.92 -5.77 7.61
N ALA A 110 -1.32 -6.80 6.87
CA ALA A 110 -0.42 -7.83 6.37
C ALA A 110 0.66 -7.24 5.45
N LEU A 111 0.28 -6.27 4.61
CA LEU A 111 1.19 -5.58 3.70
C LEU A 111 2.22 -4.75 4.45
N ILE A 112 1.81 -3.94 5.42
CA ILE A 112 2.74 -3.16 6.26
C ILE A 112 3.67 -4.11 6.99
N ALA A 113 3.15 -5.18 7.59
CA ALA A 113 3.95 -6.17 8.30
C ALA A 113 5.00 -6.80 7.37
N ALA A 114 4.63 -7.17 6.14
CA ALA A 114 5.53 -7.76 5.16
C ALA A 114 6.60 -6.77 4.67
N LEU A 115 6.25 -5.50 4.44
CA LEU A 115 7.21 -4.46 4.04
C LEU A 115 8.20 -4.11 5.15
N VAL A 116 7.72 -4.01 6.39
CA VAL A 116 8.52 -3.63 7.57
C VAL A 116 9.31 -4.80 8.16
N HIS A 117 8.97 -6.03 7.78
CA HIS A 117 9.62 -7.24 8.26
C HIS A 117 11.16 -7.15 8.17
N PRO A 118 11.92 -7.68 9.16
CA PRO A 118 13.39 -7.61 9.16
C PRO A 118 14.04 -8.15 7.89
N MET A 119 13.48 -9.21 7.29
CA MET A 119 13.96 -9.75 6.00
C MET A 119 13.85 -8.73 4.86
N SER A 120 12.70 -8.07 4.73
CA SER A 120 12.45 -7.02 3.73
C SER A 120 13.37 -5.81 3.95
N ARG A 121 13.50 -5.35 5.20
CA ARG A 121 14.38 -4.22 5.57
C ARG A 121 15.86 -4.51 5.32
N ASN A 122 16.34 -5.68 5.71
CA ASN A 122 17.75 -6.05 5.52
C ASN A 122 18.08 -6.18 4.03
N TYR A 123 17.19 -6.78 3.24
CA TYR A 123 17.36 -6.85 1.79
C TYR A 123 17.37 -5.46 1.15
N GLN A 124 16.41 -4.60 1.51
CA GLN A 124 16.32 -3.24 1.00
C GLN A 124 17.59 -2.44 1.29
N LYS A 125 18.15 -2.53 2.50
CA LYS A 125 19.37 -1.80 2.87
C LYS A 125 20.59 -2.18 2.05
N ILE A 126 20.70 -3.45 1.62
CA ILE A 126 21.87 -3.97 0.91
C ILE A 126 21.73 -3.80 -0.60
N TRP A 127 20.53 -4.08 -1.13
CA TRP A 127 20.33 -4.24 -2.57
C TRP A 127 19.65 -3.06 -3.25
N PHE A 128 18.92 -2.22 -2.51
CA PHE A 128 18.17 -1.13 -3.13
C PHE A 128 19.07 0.09 -3.31
N ARG A 129 18.95 0.71 -4.48
CA ARG A 129 19.66 1.94 -4.84
C ARG A 129 18.69 3.10 -4.97
#